data_AF-A0A368YLS2-F1
#
_entry.id   AF-A0A368YLS2-F1
#
_cell.length_a   1.000
_cell.length_b   1.000
_cell.length_c   1.000
_cell.angle_alpha   90.00
_cell.angle_beta   90.00
_cell.angle_gamma   90.00
#
_symmetry.space_group_name_H-M   'P 1'
#
loop_
_entity.id
_entity.type
_entity.pdbx_description
1 polymer ?
#
loop_
_entity_poly.entity_id
_entity_poly.type
_entity_poly.pdbx_seq_one_letter_code
_entity_poly.pdbx_strand_id
1 'polypeptide(L)' 'MTDDDRLNLEINAQAKFASDALPKRTDVSKLVPALAREFPHRSSEQILLKMKHVWKDSGLYWNAD' A
#
# COMPACT_ATOMS: atom_id res chain seq x y z
N MET A 1 14.22 15.84 -29.67
CA MET A 1 13.50 15.84 -28.37
C MET A 1 12.65 17.09 -28.30
N THR A 2 11.34 16.92 -28.38
CA THR A 2 10.34 17.98 -28.18
C THR A 2 10.11 18.21 -26.69
N ASP A 3 9.48 19.33 -26.34
CA ASP A 3 9.10 19.67 -24.96
C ASP A 3 8.22 18.57 -24.32
N ASP A 4 7.29 18.03 -25.12
CA ASP A 4 6.41 16.91 -24.76
C ASP A 4 7.16 15.62 -24.38
N ASP A 5 8.31 15.37 -25.01
CA ASP A 5 9.17 14.22 -24.74
C ASP A 5 9.84 14.35 -23.37
N ARG A 6 10.23 15.57 -22.99
CA ARG A 6 10.80 15.87 -21.65
C ARG A 6 9.75 15.77 -20.57
N LEU A 7 8.55 16.30 -20.82
CA LEU A 7 7.42 16.21 -19.89
C LEU A 7 7.07 14.75 -19.58
N ASN A 8 6.97 13.91 -20.61
CA ASN A 8 6.71 12.49 -20.42
C ASN A 8 7.84 11.77 -19.67
N LEU A 9 9.09 12.18 -19.86
CA LEU A 9 10.24 11.60 -19.16
C LEU A 9 10.22 11.96 -17.66
N GLU A 10 9.90 13.21 -17.31
CA GLU A 10 9.74 13.64 -15.92
C GLU A 10 8.54 12.97 -15.24
N ILE A 11 7.38 12.88 -15.91
CA ILE A 11 6.19 12.19 -15.38
C ILE A 11 6.52 10.72 -15.06
N ASN A 12 7.22 10.03 -15.97
CA ASN A 12 7.64 8.65 -15.74
C ASN A 12 8.66 8.52 -14.60
N ALA A 13 9.58 9.47 -14.46
CA ALA A 13 10.52 9.50 -13.35
C ALA A 13 9.78 9.66 -12.01
N GLN A 14 8.84 10.58 -11.92
CA GLN A 14 8.01 10.80 -10.72
C GLN A 14 7.18 9.55 -10.37
N ALA A 15 6.56 8.91 -11.36
CA ALA A 15 5.77 7.70 -11.17
C ALA A 15 6.62 6.53 -10.65
N LYS A 16 7.87 6.44 -11.12
CA LYS A 16 8.84 5.44 -10.66
C LYS A 16 9.29 5.71 -9.23
N PHE A 17 9.56 6.97 -8.86
CA PHE A 17 9.84 7.35 -7.48
C PHE A 17 8.67 7.04 -6.54
N ALA A 18 7.45 7.36 -6.95
CA ALA A 18 6.25 7.05 -6.16
C ALA A 18 6.05 5.54 -5.98
N SER A 19 6.30 4.75 -7.03
CA SER A 19 6.24 3.29 -6.97
C SER A 19 7.32 2.67 -6.09
N ASP A 20 8.51 3.27 -6.03
CA ASP A 20 9.61 2.78 -5.18
C ASP A 20 9.48 3.25 -3.73
N ALA A 21 8.90 4.44 -3.50
CA ALA A 21 8.57 4.96 -2.18
C ALA A 21 7.37 4.26 -1.53
N LEU A 22 6.53 3.59 -2.33
CA LEU A 22 5.50 2.70 -1.78
C LEU A 22 6.19 1.52 -1.11
N PRO A 23 5.95 1.28 0.20
CA PRO A 23 6.53 0.14 0.89
C PRO A 23 6.05 -1.16 0.25
N LYS A 24 6.92 -1.77 -0.57
CA LYS A 24 6.70 -3.06 -1.27
C LYS A 24 6.32 -4.20 -0.31
N ARG A 25 6.59 -4.02 0.98
CA ARG A 25 6.14 -4.87 2.08
C ARG A 25 5.66 -3.97 3.20
N THR A 26 4.35 -3.91 3.40
CA THR A 26 3.77 -3.22 4.55
C THR A 26 3.44 -4.25 5.62
N ASP A 27 3.84 -3.95 6.86
CA ASP A 27 3.48 -4.77 8.01
C ASP A 27 2.02 -4.48 8.39
N VAL A 28 1.12 -5.31 7.87
CA VAL A 28 -0.32 -5.16 8.08
C VAL A 28 -0.69 -5.28 9.56
N SER A 29 0.10 -6.01 10.36
CA SER A 29 -0.11 -6.17 11.80
C SER A 29 0.06 -4.85 12.56
N LYS A 30 0.90 -3.93 12.06
CA LYS A 30 1.07 -2.57 12.63
C LYS A 30 -0.11 -1.64 12.33
N LEU A 31 -0.90 -1.93 11.30
CA LEU A 31 -2.07 -1.12 10.91
C LEU A 31 -3.35 -1.57 11.62
N VAL A 32 -3.43 -2.85 12.00
CA VAL A 32 -4.56 -3.43 12.74
C VAL A 32 -4.92 -2.65 14.02
N PRO A 33 -4.00 -2.28 14.93
CA PRO A 33 -4.37 -1.58 16.17
C PRO A 33 -4.93 -0.18 15.90
N ALA A 34 -4.45 0.53 14.87
CA ALA A 34 -5.01 1.83 14.48
C ALA A 34 -6.45 1.67 13.95
N LEU A 35 -6.67 0.68 13.09
CA LEU A 35 -7.99 0.38 12.55
C LEU A 35 -8.96 -0.16 13.61
N ALA A 36 -8.50 -0.98 14.55
CA ALA A 36 -9.33 -1.47 15.65
C ALA A 36 -9.80 -0.34 16.58
N ARG A 37 -8.98 0.72 16.73
CA ARG A 37 -9.36 1.93 17.47
C ARG A 37 -10.45 2.74 16.76
N GLU A 38 -10.40 2.83 15.44
CA GLU A 38 -11.41 3.56 14.65
C GLU A 38 -12.67 2.72 14.40
N PHE A 39 -12.55 1.39 14.36
CA PHE A 39 -13.63 0.45 14.11
C PHE A 39 -13.83 -0.51 15.30
N PRO A 40 -14.32 -0.02 16.46
CA PRO A 40 -14.43 -0.84 17.69
C PRO A 40 -15.46 -1.98 17.57
N HIS A 41 -16.30 -1.97 16.54
CA HIS A 41 -17.26 -3.04 16.25
C HIS A 41 -16.63 -4.23 15.49
N ARG A 42 -15.35 -4.16 15.13
CA ARG A 42 -14.60 -5.24 14.47
C ARG A 42 -13.39 -5.62 15.33
N SER A 43 -13.23 -6.91 15.59
CA SER A 43 -12.03 -7.42 16.26
C SER A 43 -10.79 -7.25 15.38
N SER A 44 -9.63 -7.04 16.02
CA SER A 44 -8.32 -6.95 15.36
C SER A 44 -8.06 -8.11 14.39
N GLU A 45 -8.47 -9.33 14.73
CA GLU A 45 -8.35 -10.51 13.87
C GLU A 45 -9.20 -10.41 12.58
N GLN A 46 -10.43 -9.89 12.69
CA GLN A 46 -11.32 -9.68 11.55
C GLN A 46 -10.76 -8.60 10.61
N ILE A 47 -10.19 -7.55 11.19
CA ILE A 47 -9.52 -6.47 10.45
C ILE A 47 -8.29 -7.02 9.72
N LEU A 48 -7.46 -7.80 10.41
CA LEU A 48 -6.27 -8.43 9.82
C LEU A 48 -6.62 -9.36 8.66
N LEU A 49 -7.62 -10.23 8.82
CA LEU A 49 -8.09 -11.12 7.77
C LEU A 49 -8.58 -10.34 6.55
N LYS A 50 -9.36 -9.29 6.77
CA LYS A 50 -9.87 -8.45 5.68
C LYS A 50 -8.76 -7.68 4.97
N MET A 51 -7.77 -7.17 5.71
CA MET A 51 -6.59 -6.54 5.13
C MET A 51 -5.78 -7.50 4.26
N LYS A 52 -5.49 -8.72 4.75
CA LYS A 52 -4.79 -9.75 3.97
C LYS A 52 -5.53 -10.08 2.67
N HIS A 53 -6.86 -10.16 2.73
CA HIS A 53 -7.67 -10.42 1.54
C HIS A 53 -7.58 -9.28 0.52
N VAL A 54 -7.75 -8.03 0.95
CA VAL A 54 -7.68 -6.85 0.07
C VAL A 54 -6.28 -6.68 -0.52
N TRP A 55 -5.22 -6.88 0.28
CA TRP A 55 -3.85 -6.76 -0.19
C TRP A 55 -3.52 -7.83 -1.24
N LYS A 56 -3.97 -9.07 -1.01
CA LYS A 56 -3.77 -10.16 -1.98
C LYS A 56 -4.45 -9.86 -3.32
N ASP A 57 -5.69 -9.37 -3.27
CA ASP A 57 -6.46 -8.98 -4.46
C ASP A 57 -5.79 -7.83 -5.23
N SER A 58 -5.17 -6.91 -4.49
CA SER A 58 -4.41 -5.78 -5.03
C SER A 58 -2.97 -6.12 -5.45
N GLY A 59 -2.54 -7.38 -5.35
CA GLY A 59 -1.17 -7.80 -5.67
C GLY A 59 -0.11 -7.25 -4.70
N LEU A 60 -0.52 -6.79 -3.52
CA LEU A 60 0.34 -6.25 -2.47
C LEU A 60 0.81 -7.37 -1.54
N TYR A 61 2.10 -7.32 -1.18
CA TYR A 61 2.72 -8.30 -0.29
C TYR A 61 2.85 -7.72 1.12
N TRP A 62 2.63 -8.55 2.14
CA TRP A 62 2.81 -8.18 3.54
C TRP A 62 3.80 -9.14 4.22
N ASN A 63 4.52 -8.63 5.22
CA ASN A 63 5.27 -9.48 6.13
C ASN A 63 4.30 -10.05 7.16
N ALA A 64 4.25 -11.38 7.28
CA ALA A 64 3.60 -12.07 8.37
C ALA A 64 4.71 -12.57 9.29
N ASP A 65 5.05 -11.76 10.29
CA ASP A 65 5.75 -12.25 11.48
C ASP A 65 4.69 -12.49 12.57
#